data_AF-A0A7Y3GZV4-F1
#
_entry.id   AF-A0A7Y3GZV4-F1
#
_cell.length_a   1.000
_cell.length_b   1.000
_cell.length_c   1.000
_cell.angle_alpha   90.00
_cell.angle_beta   90.00
_cell.angle_gamma   90.00
#
_symmetry.space_group_name_H-M   'P 1'
#
loop_
_entity.id
_entity.type
_entity.pdbx_description
1 polymer ?
#
loop_
_entity_poly.entity_id
_entity_poly.type
_entity_poly.pdbx_seq_one_letter_code
_entity_poly.pdbx_strand_id
1 'polypeptide(L)'
;MPLGLIAGQGRFPIEAAESARKTGESVVAIAFHDLCEPSLRDAVDTFHQIYLGELGKLLEILHSSGCERVLLAGKVPKTVLFQNVAALRLDARALALAARLKDNLDDSVLGLFAGALTEEGFTVLEQGEACPDLMADAGPLGAVA
;
A
#
# COMPACT_ATOMS: atom_id res chain seq x y z
N MET A 1 4.50 7.95 15.66
CA MET A 1 4.73 8.23 14.22
C MET A 1 3.56 7.66 13.44
N PRO A 2 3.08 8.32 12.38
CA PRO A 2 1.95 7.82 11.61
C PRO A 2 2.34 6.60 10.76
N LEU A 3 1.39 5.67 10.61
CA LEU A 3 1.47 4.56 9.68
C LEU A 3 1.14 5.05 8.27
N GLY A 4 2.04 4.81 7.31
CA GLY A 4 1.78 5.06 5.90
C GLY A 4 1.02 3.90 5.28
N LEU A 5 -0.27 4.06 5.02
CA LEU A 5 -1.11 3.03 4.39
C LEU A 5 -1.17 3.24 2.88
N ILE A 6 -0.51 2.38 2.11
CA ILE A 6 -0.58 2.41 0.64
C ILE A 6 -1.73 1.50 0.22
N ALA A 7 -2.82 2.11 -0.25
CA ALA A 7 -4.08 1.44 -0.48
C ALA A 7 -4.31 1.12 -1.98
N GLY A 8 -4.60 -0.16 -2.24
CA GLY A 8 -5.11 -0.66 -3.50
C GLY A 8 -6.57 -1.12 -3.40
N GLN A 9 -6.96 -2.05 -4.27
CA GLN A 9 -8.33 -2.53 -4.35
C GLN A 9 -8.73 -3.48 -3.21
N GLY A 10 -9.98 -3.37 -2.76
CA GLY A 10 -10.61 -4.26 -1.78
C GLY A 10 -10.97 -3.54 -0.48
N ARG A 11 -11.54 -4.29 0.48
CA ARG A 11 -11.90 -3.78 1.82
C ARG A 11 -10.75 -3.76 2.81
N PHE A 12 -9.71 -4.55 2.58
CA PHE A 12 -8.57 -4.68 3.48
C PHE A 12 -7.91 -3.34 3.87
N PRO A 13 -7.74 -2.34 2.98
CA PRO A 13 -7.23 -1.03 3.39
C PRO A 13 -8.07 -0.35 4.47
N ILE A 14 -9.40 -0.49 4.42
CA ILE A 14 -10.31 0.10 5.39
C ILE A 14 -10.16 -0.62 6.73
N GLU A 15 -10.22 -1.96 6.70
CA GLU A 15 -10.07 -2.79 7.90
C GLU A 15 -8.70 -2.58 8.58
N ALA A 16 -7.64 -2.44 7.77
CA ALA A 16 -6.31 -2.15 8.25
C ALA A 16 -6.19 -0.77 8.89
N ALA A 17 -6.78 0.26 8.27
CA ALA A 17 -6.84 1.60 8.84
C ALA A 17 -7.60 1.60 10.18
N GLU A 18 -8.75 0.93 10.24
CA GLU A 18 -9.53 0.82 11.46
C GLU A 18 -8.79 0.08 12.59
N SER A 19 -8.09 -1.01 12.26
CA SER A 19 -7.28 -1.75 13.23
C SER A 19 -6.13 -0.88 13.78
N ALA A 20 -5.38 -0.20 12.90
CA ALA A 20 -4.32 0.72 13.32
C ALA A 20 -4.85 1.90 14.18
N ARG A 21 -6.03 2.44 13.86
CA ARG A 21 -6.64 3.49 14.68
C ARG A 21 -7.11 2.98 16.04
N LYS A 22 -7.58 1.73 16.14
CA LYS A 22 -7.95 1.11 17.42
C LYS A 22 -6.77 0.95 18.36
N THR A 23 -5.56 0.74 17.83
CA THR A 23 -4.32 0.68 18.62
C THR A 23 -3.76 2.07 18.96
N GLY A 24 -4.42 3.15 18.53
CA GLY A 24 -4.01 4.53 18.80
C GLY A 24 -2.98 5.07 17.81
N GLU A 25 -2.68 4.35 16.72
CA GLU A 25 -1.81 4.85 15.66
C GLU A 25 -2.57 5.80 14.72
N SER A 26 -1.94 6.90 14.33
CA SER A 26 -2.45 7.77 13.27
C SER A 26 -2.16 7.15 11.90
N VAL A 27 -3.11 7.23 10.97
CA VAL A 27 -3.02 6.60 9.65
C VAL A 27 -3.02 7.67 8.56
N VAL A 28 -1.96 7.66 7.74
CA VAL A 28 -1.84 8.46 6.52
C VAL A 28 -2.03 7.53 5.35
N ALA A 29 -3.19 7.60 4.71
CA ALA A 29 -3.51 6.74 3.58
C ALA A 29 -3.20 7.42 2.24
N ILE A 30 -2.54 6.66 1.38
CA ILE A 30 -2.21 7.01 0.00
C ILE A 30 -2.92 6.00 -0.89
N ALA A 31 -4.04 6.43 -1.47
CA ALA A 31 -4.89 5.59 -2.29
C ALA A 31 -4.56 5.75 -3.78
N PHE A 32 -4.49 4.62 -4.49
CA PHE A 32 -4.40 4.65 -5.94
C PHE A 32 -5.75 5.07 -6.56
N HIS A 33 -5.69 6.02 -7.48
CA HIS A 33 -6.83 6.51 -8.24
C HIS A 33 -7.54 5.34 -8.95
N ASP A 34 -8.86 5.34 -8.93
CA ASP A 34 -9.75 4.29 -9.47
C ASP A 34 -9.58 2.87 -8.91
N LEU A 35 -8.72 2.65 -7.90
CA LEU A 35 -8.53 1.34 -7.29
C LEU A 35 -9.14 1.23 -5.90
N CYS A 36 -9.16 2.31 -5.12
CA CYS A 36 -9.67 2.30 -3.74
C CYS A 36 -11.14 2.66 -3.63
N GLU A 37 -11.77 2.13 -2.59
CA GLU A 37 -13.12 2.55 -2.20
C GLU A 37 -13.10 3.97 -1.61
N PRO A 38 -14.06 4.84 -1.96
CA PRO A 38 -14.14 6.20 -1.44
C PRO A 38 -14.29 6.29 0.09
N SER A 39 -14.91 5.26 0.68
CA SER A 39 -15.12 5.10 2.12
C SER A 39 -13.81 5.02 2.93
N LEU A 40 -12.67 4.72 2.28
CA LEU A 40 -11.37 4.73 2.96
C LEU A 40 -11.04 6.10 3.57
N ARG A 41 -11.52 7.20 2.98
CA ARG A 41 -11.30 8.55 3.51
C ARG A 41 -11.85 8.71 4.93
N ASP A 42 -12.94 8.04 5.27
CA ASP A 42 -13.59 8.15 6.57
C ASP A 42 -12.89 7.30 7.66
N ALA A 43 -12.04 6.36 7.25
CA ALA A 43 -11.33 5.44 8.14
C ALA A 43 -9.91 5.88 8.51
N VAL A 44 -9.43 7.03 8.00
CA VAL A 44 -8.03 7.47 8.08
C VAL A 44 -7.92 8.92 8.56
N ASP A 45 -6.78 9.30 9.14
CA ASP A 45 -6.57 10.67 9.63
C ASP A 45 -6.15 11.63 8.51
N THR A 46 -5.41 11.12 7.52
CA THR A 46 -5.02 11.88 6.34
C THR A 46 -5.19 11.01 5.10
N PHE A 47 -5.76 11.58 4.05
CA PHE A 47 -6.08 10.87 2.81
C PHE A 47 -5.51 11.60 1.60
N HIS A 48 -4.66 10.91 0.85
CA HIS A 48 -4.12 11.37 -0.42
C HIS A 48 -4.52 10.41 -1.53
N GLN A 49 -4.75 10.97 -2.73
CA GLN A 49 -4.95 10.19 -3.94
C GLN A 49 -3.83 10.46 -4.94
N ILE A 50 -3.29 9.38 -5.49
CA ILE A 50 -2.23 9.42 -6.50
C ILE A 50 -2.55 8.43 -7.62
N TYR A 51 -1.93 8.61 -8.77
CA TYR A 51 -1.94 7.59 -9.82
C TYR A 51 -0.86 6.54 -9.53
N LEU A 52 -1.06 5.32 -10.04
CA LEU A 52 -0.15 4.20 -9.76
C LEU A 52 1.29 4.44 -10.23
N GLY A 53 1.51 5.30 -11.23
CA GLY A 53 2.83 5.70 -11.72
C GLY A 53 3.44 6.92 -11.02
N GLU A 54 2.78 7.52 -10.03
CA GLU A 54 3.31 8.65 -9.27
C GLU A 54 4.11 8.18 -8.04
N LEU A 55 5.13 7.34 -8.25
CA LEU A 55 5.96 6.79 -7.17
C LEU A 55 6.73 7.88 -6.40
N GLY A 56 7.33 8.84 -7.08
CA GLY A 56 8.01 9.98 -6.46
C GLY A 56 7.07 10.77 -5.57
N LYS A 57 5.85 11.04 -6.03
CA LYS A 57 4.82 11.72 -5.23
C LYS A 57 4.40 10.91 -4.00
N LEU A 58 4.28 9.57 -4.14
CA LEU A 58 4.04 8.68 -3.00
C LEU A 58 5.11 8.86 -1.93
N LEU A 59 6.39 8.82 -2.34
CA LEU A 59 7.53 8.98 -1.42
C LEU A 59 7.55 10.37 -0.78
N GLU A 60 7.26 11.42 -1.55
CA GLU A 60 7.14 12.80 -1.03
C GLU A 60 6.04 12.93 0.03
N ILE A 61 4.88 12.31 -0.18
CA ILE A 61 3.77 12.32 0.78
C ILE A 61 4.19 11.58 2.06
N LEU A 62 4.80 10.41 1.94
CA LEU A 62 5.26 9.64 3.10
C LEU A 62 6.29 10.41 3.92
N HIS A 63 7.29 11.01 3.28
CA HIS A 63 8.31 11.81 3.96
C HIS A 63 7.72 13.06 4.61
N SER A 64 6.90 13.82 3.88
CA SER A 64 6.28 15.05 4.42
C SER A 64 5.31 14.78 5.57
N SER A 65 4.70 13.60 5.60
CA SER A 65 3.83 13.16 6.69
C SER A 65 4.59 12.56 7.88
N GLY A 66 5.92 12.39 7.77
CA GLY A 66 6.75 11.78 8.82
C GLY A 66 6.47 10.29 9.03
N CYS A 67 6.02 9.59 7.99
CA CYS A 67 5.85 8.14 8.03
C CYS A 67 7.22 7.45 7.94
N GLU A 68 7.47 6.48 8.83
CA GLU A 68 8.66 5.60 8.74
C GLU A 68 8.27 4.15 8.47
N ARG A 69 7.06 3.77 8.87
CA ARG A 69 6.49 2.44 8.68
C ARG A 69 5.40 2.54 7.62
N VAL A 70 5.39 1.60 6.68
CA VAL A 70 4.42 1.57 5.60
C VAL A 70 3.75 0.20 5.49
N LEU A 71 2.45 0.17 5.24
CA LEU A 71 1.69 -1.04 4.99
C LEU A 71 1.15 -1.02 3.56
N LEU A 72 1.44 -2.06 2.80
CA LEU A 72 0.83 -2.32 1.50
C LEU A 72 -0.49 -3.07 1.72
N ALA A 73 -1.61 -2.40 1.48
CA ALA A 73 -2.94 -2.96 1.70
C ALA A 73 -3.76 -3.02 0.40
N GLY A 74 -4.32 -4.19 0.12
CA GLY A 74 -5.19 -4.40 -1.04
C GLY A 74 -4.45 -4.91 -2.27
N LYS A 75 -5.19 -5.07 -3.37
CA LYS A 75 -4.69 -5.64 -4.62
C LYS A 75 -4.41 -4.56 -5.65
N VAL A 76 -3.31 -4.71 -6.38
CA VAL A 76 -3.03 -3.93 -7.59
C VAL A 76 -3.15 -4.87 -8.79
N PRO A 77 -4.21 -4.76 -9.60
CA PRO A 77 -4.40 -5.65 -10.73
C PRO A 77 -3.30 -5.45 -11.79
N LYS A 78 -2.68 -6.56 -12.22
CA LYS A 78 -1.65 -6.57 -13.27
C LYS A 78 -2.13 -5.94 -14.59
N THR A 79 -3.44 -5.98 -14.87
CA THR A 79 -4.03 -5.32 -16.05
C THR A 79 -3.80 -3.81 -16.04
N VAL A 80 -3.89 -3.15 -14.89
CA VAL A 80 -3.62 -1.70 -14.78
C VAL A 80 -2.14 -1.41 -15.03
N LEU A 81 -1.24 -2.27 -14.54
CA LEU A 81 0.21 -2.15 -14.72
C LEU A 81 0.67 -2.39 -16.16
N PHE A 82 0.10 -3.37 -16.87
CA PHE A 82 0.62 -3.81 -18.18
C PHE A 82 -0.25 -3.43 -19.38
N GLN A 83 -1.56 -3.30 -19.20
CA GLN A 83 -2.48 -3.01 -20.31
C GLN A 83 -2.87 -1.53 -20.39
N ASN A 84 -2.76 -0.79 -19.29
CA ASN A 84 -3.19 0.61 -19.21
C ASN A 84 -2.04 1.56 -18.86
N VAL A 85 -0.86 1.33 -19.46
CA VAL A 85 0.39 2.06 -19.17
C VAL A 85 0.24 3.57 -19.38
N ALA A 86 -0.56 3.99 -20.36
CA ALA A 86 -0.84 5.40 -20.63
C ALA A 86 -1.60 6.11 -19.49
N ALA A 87 -2.41 5.37 -18.72
CA ALA A 87 -3.15 5.90 -17.59
C ALA A 87 -2.35 5.94 -16.28
N LEU A 88 -1.18 5.28 -16.22
CA LEU A 88 -0.37 5.19 -15.01
C LEU A 88 0.23 6.53 -14.59
N ARG A 89 0.46 7.46 -15.54
CA ARG A 89 1.21 8.71 -15.31
C ARG A 89 2.54 8.45 -14.61
N LEU A 90 3.44 7.77 -15.33
CA LEU A 90 4.76 7.41 -14.82
C LEU A 90 5.62 8.66 -14.61
N ASP A 91 6.00 8.92 -13.35
CA ASP A 91 7.03 9.89 -13.04
C ASP A 91 8.44 9.32 -13.24
N ALA A 92 9.46 10.16 -13.06
CA ALA A 92 10.85 9.75 -13.27
C ALA A 92 11.27 8.56 -12.38
N ARG A 93 10.73 8.45 -11.16
CA ARG A 93 11.01 7.36 -10.24
C ARG A 93 10.31 6.07 -10.67
N ALA A 94 9.05 6.14 -11.08
CA ALA A 94 8.31 5.01 -11.61
C ALA A 94 8.89 4.51 -12.94
N LEU A 95 9.37 5.41 -13.82
CA LEU A 95 10.10 5.03 -15.04
C LEU A 95 11.39 4.28 -14.72
N ALA A 96 12.16 4.73 -13.73
CA ALA A 96 13.38 4.05 -13.30
C ALA A 96 13.07 2.65 -12.74
N LEU A 97 12.00 2.51 -11.94
CA LEU A 97 11.55 1.21 -11.44
C LEU A 97 11.04 0.29 -12.56
N ALA A 98 10.28 0.84 -13.51
CA ALA A 98 9.77 0.11 -14.68
C ALA A 98 10.89 -0.39 -15.61
N ALA A 99 12.00 0.34 -15.70
CA ALA A 99 13.18 -0.11 -16.44
C ALA A 99 13.81 -1.36 -15.79
N ARG A 100 13.87 -1.40 -14.44
CA ARG A 100 14.36 -2.58 -13.69
C ARG A 100 13.46 -3.81 -13.84
N LEU A 101 12.14 -3.60 -13.99
CA LEU A 101 11.15 -4.65 -14.22
C LEU A 101 11.37 -5.43 -15.53
N LYS A 102 11.98 -4.81 -16.55
CA LYS A 102 12.17 -5.44 -17.87
C LYS A 102 13.24 -6.53 -17.88
N ASP A 103 14.22 -6.44 -16.97
CA ASP A 103 15.36 -7.36 -16.92
C ASP A 103 15.12 -8.58 -16.01
N ASN A 104 14.19 -8.51 -15.05
CA ASN A 104 13.90 -9.58 -14.07
C ASN A 104 12.44 -10.09 -14.17
N LEU A 105 12.12 -10.85 -15.22
CA LEU A 105 10.77 -11.44 -15.42
C LEU A 105 10.27 -12.33 -14.26
N ASP A 106 11.17 -12.80 -13.39
CA ASP A 106 10.84 -13.65 -12.23
C ASP A 106 10.45 -12.86 -10.97
N ASP A 107 10.80 -11.57 -10.86
CA ASP A 107 10.48 -10.76 -9.69
C ASP A 107 9.04 -10.20 -9.76
N SER A 108 8.30 -10.39 -8.68
CA SER A 108 6.98 -9.78 -8.55
C SER A 108 7.10 -8.25 -8.52
N VAL A 109 6.27 -7.54 -9.29
CA VAL A 109 6.17 -6.06 -9.26
C VAL A 109 6.06 -5.52 -7.83
N LEU A 110 5.36 -6.26 -6.97
CA LEU A 110 5.20 -5.95 -5.56
C LEU A 110 6.53 -5.97 -4.80
N GLY A 111 7.39 -6.97 -5.05
CA GLY A 111 8.70 -7.09 -4.41
C GLY A 111 9.64 -5.95 -4.80
N LEU A 112 9.66 -5.57 -6.08
CA LEU A 112 10.44 -4.41 -6.55
C LEU A 112 9.92 -3.10 -5.95
N PHE A 113 8.60 -2.95 -5.82
CA PHE A 113 7.99 -1.79 -5.20
C PHE A 113 8.30 -1.72 -3.69
N ALA A 114 8.18 -2.84 -2.98
CA ALA A 114 8.57 -2.94 -1.57
C ALA A 114 10.07 -2.64 -1.39
N GLY A 115 10.92 -3.18 -2.27
CA GLY A 115 12.36 -2.89 -2.29
C GLY A 115 12.65 -1.40 -2.47
N ALA A 116 11.95 -0.72 -3.39
CA ALA A 116 12.11 0.72 -3.60
C ALA A 116 11.72 1.54 -2.36
N LEU A 117 10.70 1.12 -1.61
CA LEU A 117 10.33 1.75 -0.33
C LEU A 117 11.43 1.55 0.72
N THR A 118 11.97 0.33 0.82
CA THR A 118 13.07 0.02 1.75
C THR A 118 14.35 0.78 1.38
N GLU A 119 14.67 0.93 0.08
CA GLU A 119 15.81 1.71 -0.41
C GLU A 119 15.72 3.20 -0.01
N GLU A 120 14.50 3.74 0.10
CA GLU A 120 14.24 5.11 0.53
C GLU A 120 14.15 5.25 2.07
N GLY A 121 14.31 4.14 2.81
CA GLY A 121 14.38 4.13 4.27
C GLY A 121 13.08 3.79 5.01
N PHE A 122 12.04 3.38 4.29
CA PHE A 122 10.78 2.97 4.90
C PHE A 122 10.82 1.50 5.36
N THR A 123 10.24 1.22 6.52
CA THR A 123 9.99 -0.15 6.98
C THR A 123 8.66 -0.64 6.41
N VAL A 124 8.71 -1.55 5.44
CA VAL A 124 7.51 -2.21 4.90
C VAL A 124 7.04 -3.27 5.90
N LEU A 125 5.87 -3.05 6.50
CA LEU A 125 5.26 -3.95 7.48
C LEU A 125 4.59 -5.14 6.82
N GLU A 126 4.65 -6.29 7.49
CA GLU A 126 3.79 -7.42 7.15
C GLU A 126 2.35 -7.15 7.61
N GLN A 127 1.38 -7.72 6.89
CA GLN A 127 -0.06 -7.51 7.17
C GLN A 127 -0.44 -7.97 8.58
N GLY A 128 0.18 -9.04 9.08
CA GLY A 128 -0.05 -9.54 10.44
C GLY A 128 0.49 -8.62 11.54
N GLU A 129 1.56 -7.88 11.28
CA GLU A 129 2.13 -6.93 12.23
C GLU A 129 1.31 -5.64 12.31
N ALA A 130 0.76 -5.19 11.18
CA ALA A 130 -0.03 -3.97 11.14
C ALA A 130 -1.47 -4.16 11.60
N CYS A 131 -2.00 -5.39 11.55
CA CYS A 131 -3.38 -5.71 11.90
C CYS A 131 -3.47 -6.99 12.72
N PRO A 132 -2.91 -7.04 13.93
CA PRO A 132 -2.93 -8.24 14.76
C PRO A 132 -4.37 -8.68 15.09
N ASP A 133 -5.31 -7.75 15.22
CA ASP A 133 -6.73 -8.05 15.48
C ASP A 133 -7.45 -8.71 14.30
N LEU A 134 -6.87 -8.64 13.09
CA LEU A 134 -7.38 -9.31 11.89
C LEU A 134 -6.75 -10.69 11.68
N MET A 135 -5.76 -11.04 12.50
CA MET A 135 -5.17 -12.38 12.48
C MET A 135 -6.08 -13.35 13.24
N ALA A 136 -6.31 -14.50 12.65
CA ALA A 136 -6.98 -15.60 13.34
C ALA A 136 -6.10 -16.14 14.46
N ASP A 137 -6.69 -16.38 15.63
CA ASP A 137 -6.04 -17.14 16.68
C ASP A 137 -5.78 -18.59 16.23
N ALA A 138 -4.73 -19.20 16.78
CA ALA A 138 -4.39 -20.58 16.49
C ALA A 138 -5.50 -21.53 16.99
N GLY A 139 -6.19 -22.18 16.05
CA GLY A 139 -7.25 -23.13 16.36
C GLY A 139 -8.26 -23.27 15.22
N PRO A 140 -9.27 -24.16 15.36
CA PRO A 140 -10.33 -24.29 14.37
C PRO A 140 -11.17 -23.01 14.30
N LEU A 141 -11.24 -22.43 13.10
CA LEU A 141 -12.10 -21.29 12.78
C LEU A 141 -13.50 -21.80 12.38
N GLY A 142 -14.21 -22.37 13.35
CA GLY A 142 -15.56 -22.92 13.16
C GLY A 142 -15.88 -24.07 14.09
N ALA A 143 -17.15 -24.48 14.11
CA ALA A 143 -17.54 -25.70 14.81
C ALA A 143 -16.95 -26.92 14.09
N VAL A 144 -16.12 -27.68 14.79
CA VAL A 144 -15.71 -29.02 14.34
C VAL A 144 -16.89 -29.95 14.64
N ALA A 145 -17.58 -30.39 13.59
CA ALA A 145 -18.64 -31.38 13.68
C ALA A 145 -18.06 -32.81 13.78
#